data_AF-A0A924DHA3-F1
#
_entry.id   AF-A0A924DHA3-F1
#
_cell.length_a   1.000
_cell.length_b   1.000
_cell.length_c   1.000
_cell.angle_alpha   90.00
_cell.angle_beta   90.00
_cell.angle_gamma   90.00
#
_symmetry.space_group_name_H-M   'P 1'
#
loop_
_entity.id
_entity.type
_entity.pdbx_description
1 polymer ?
#
loop_
_entity_poly.entity_id
_entity_poly.type
_entity_poly.pdbx_seq_one_letter_code
_entity_poly.pdbx_strand_id
1 'polypeptide(L)' 'MKRSPCILTIIASAVFLTSSCTTVKEYQKNRINDSEMELAARKIQKTELSFQTYREGASGANGGKTGGGCGCN' A
#
# COMPACT_ATOMS: atom_id res chain seq x y z
N MET A 1 -9.49 33.25 21.68
CA MET A 1 -8.04 33.09 21.39
C MET A 1 -7.48 31.81 22.03
N LYS A 2 -8.03 30.62 21.73
CA LYS A 2 -7.58 29.32 22.27
C LYS A 2 -7.25 28.27 21.19
N ARG A 3 -7.32 28.65 19.89
CA ARG A 3 -7.12 27.73 18.76
C ARG A 3 -5.65 27.41 18.48
N SER A 4 -4.72 28.33 18.77
CA SER A 4 -3.26 28.14 18.57
C SER A 4 -2.64 26.94 19.31
N PRO A 5 -2.87 26.71 20.62
CA PRO A 5 -2.24 25.60 21.32
C PRO A 5 -2.77 24.24 20.86
N CYS A 6 -4.07 24.12 20.51
CA CYS A 6 -4.63 22.87 19.99
C CYS A 6 -4.10 22.49 18.60
N ILE A 7 -3.84 23.47 17.73
CA ILE A 7 -3.29 23.18 16.39
C ILE A 7 -1.84 22.69 16.52
N LEU A 8 -1.06 23.29 17.43
CA LEU A 8 0.33 22.92 17.64
C LEU A 8 0.47 21.51 18.22
N THR A 9 -0.42 21.09 19.13
CA THR A 9 -0.40 19.73 19.70
C THR A 9 -0.81 18.65 18.68
N ILE A 10 -1.73 18.94 17.77
CA ILE A 10 -2.14 18.01 16.69
C ILE A 10 -1.01 17.81 15.68
N ILE A 11 -0.28 18.87 15.32
CA ILE A 11 0.85 18.77 14.39
C ILE A 11 2.00 17.96 15.03
N ALA A 12 2.27 18.19 16.32
CA ALA A 12 3.29 17.45 17.03
C ALA A 12 2.97 15.95 17.12
N SER A 13 1.72 15.56 17.40
CA SER A 13 1.33 14.15 17.46
C SER A 13 1.41 13.46 16.08
N ALA A 14 1.09 14.16 15.00
CA ALA A 14 1.19 13.63 13.64
C ALA A 14 2.64 13.29 13.25
N VAL A 15 3.63 14.10 13.67
CA VAL A 15 5.06 13.86 13.39
C VAL A 15 5.58 12.63 14.14
N PHE A 16 5.11 12.37 15.36
CA PHE A 16 5.52 11.17 16.10
C PHE A 16 5.01 9.87 15.45
N LEU A 17 3.81 9.89 14.85
CA LEU A 17 3.18 8.70 14.28
C LEU A 17 3.87 8.18 13.01
N THR A 18 4.59 9.03 12.26
CA THR A 18 5.25 8.63 11.01
C THR A 18 6.69 8.17 11.19
N SER A 19 7.23 8.22 12.41
CA SER A 19 8.64 7.92 12.72
C SER A 19 9.04 6.43 12.66
N SER A 20 8.08 5.51 12.56
CA SER A 20 8.32 4.06 12.58
C SER A 20 8.53 3.42 11.20
N CYS A 21 8.35 4.16 10.10
CA CYS A 21 8.53 3.61 8.75
C CYS A 21 10.02 3.42 8.45
N THR A 22 10.44 2.18 8.18
CA THR A 22 11.84 1.85 7.87
C THR A 22 11.92 0.98 6.63
N THR A 23 13.03 1.10 5.88
CA THR A 23 13.27 0.27 4.70
C THR A 23 13.83 -1.08 5.14
N VAL A 24 13.24 -2.16 4.62
CA VAL A 24 13.67 -3.53 4.92
C VAL A 24 14.74 -3.96 3.91
N LYS A 25 15.81 -4.59 4.38
CA LYS A 25 16.86 -5.13 3.52
C LYS A 25 16.35 -6.36 2.78
N GLU A 26 16.77 -6.54 1.53
CA GLU A 26 16.25 -7.58 0.63
C GLU A 26 16.25 -8.99 1.23
N TYR A 27 17.32 -9.40 1.91
CA TYR A 27 17.42 -10.73 2.53
C TYR A 27 16.46 -10.95 3.71
N GLN A 28 15.98 -9.88 4.36
CA GLN A 28 15.00 -9.97 5.44
C GLN A 28 13.58 -10.09 4.90
N LYS A 29 13.34 -9.64 3.66
CA LYS A 29 12.03 -9.71 3.02
C LYS A 29 11.55 -11.14 2.86
N ASN A 30 12.44 -12.11 2.63
CA ASN A 30 12.05 -13.54 2.58
C ASN A 30 11.34 -14.05 3.85
N ARG A 31 11.50 -13.39 5.00
CA ARG A 31 10.79 -13.75 6.24
C ARG A 31 9.44 -13.06 6.41
N ILE A 32 9.22 -11.98 5.67
CA ILE A 32 8.04 -11.11 5.75
C ILE A 32 7.12 -11.37 4.54
N ASN A 33 7.70 -11.78 3.41
CA ASN A 33 7.02 -12.03 2.14
C ASN A 33 6.00 -13.17 2.28
N ASP A 34 4.73 -12.79 2.23
CA ASP A 34 3.60 -13.69 2.10
C ASP A 34 3.28 -13.89 0.61
N SER A 35 2.74 -15.06 0.29
CA SER A 35 2.17 -15.41 -1.02
C SER A 35 1.08 -14.45 -1.50
N GLU A 36 0.36 -13.77 -0.61
CA GLU A 36 -0.65 -12.76 -0.97
C GLU A 36 -0.01 -11.38 -1.26
N MET A 37 1.26 -11.16 -0.91
CA MET A 37 1.98 -9.91 -1.21
C MET A 37 2.66 -9.92 -2.58
N GLU A 38 2.48 -10.98 -3.37
CA GLU A 38 2.91 -11.00 -4.77
C GLU A 38 2.02 -10.04 -5.58
N LEU A 39 2.63 -9.11 -6.32
CA LEU A 39 1.91 -8.16 -7.16
C LEU A 39 1.50 -8.83 -8.48
N ALA A 40 0.80 -9.95 -8.38
CA ALA A 40 0.31 -10.71 -9.50
C ALA A 40 -1.03 -11.36 -9.15
N ALA A 41 -2.01 -11.18 -10.02
CA ALA A 41 -3.30 -11.82 -9.85
C ALA A 41 -3.18 -13.36 -9.99
N ARG A 42 -3.76 -14.09 -9.04
CA ARG A 42 -3.90 -15.55 -9.16
C ARG A 42 -4.72 -15.89 -10.40
N LYS A 43 -4.48 -17.07 -10.99
CA LYS A 43 -5.19 -17.51 -12.22
C LYS A 43 -6.71 -17.40 -12.10
N ILE A 44 -7.26 -17.68 -10.93
CA ILE A 44 -8.70 -17.64 -10.65
C ILE A 44 -9.22 -16.20 -10.55
N GLN A 45 -8.41 -15.26 -10.05
CA GLN A 45 -8.80 -13.85 -9.86
C GLN A 45 -8.73 -13.02 -11.15
N LYS A 46 -8.08 -13.52 -12.21
CA LYS A 46 -7.91 -12.77 -13.47
C LYS A 46 -9.23 -12.38 -14.12
N THR A 47 -10.24 -13.26 -14.06
CA THR A 47 -11.57 -13.00 -14.64
C THR A 47 -12.32 -11.94 -13.83
N GLU A 48 -12.24 -12.03 -12.50
CA GLU A 48 -12.80 -11.05 -11.58
C GLU A 48 -12.19 -9.66 -11.81
N LEU A 49 -10.87 -9.61 -11.84
CA LEU A 49 -10.13 -8.37 -11.99
C LEU A 49 -10.34 -7.75 -13.39
N SER A 50 -10.51 -8.58 -14.42
CA SER A 50 -10.85 -8.10 -15.76
C SER A 50 -12.22 -7.42 -15.81
N PHE A 51 -13.24 -7.92 -15.10
CA PHE A 51 -14.53 -7.24 -15.07
C PHE A 51 -14.47 -5.94 -14.28
N GLN A 52 -13.76 -5.91 -13.15
CA GLN A 52 -13.62 -4.71 -12.31
C GLN A 52 -12.83 -3.63 -13.05
N THR A 53 -11.73 -3.98 -13.70
CA THR A 53 -10.98 -3.02 -14.51
C THR A 53 -11.80 -2.53 -15.70
N TYR A 54 -12.50 -3.41 -16.41
CA TYR A 54 -13.25 -3.01 -17.60
C TYR A 54 -14.49 -2.17 -17.27
N ARG A 55 -15.22 -2.49 -16.20
CA ARG A 55 -16.51 -1.87 -15.89
C ARG A 55 -16.41 -0.76 -14.84
N GLU A 56 -15.49 -0.87 -13.89
CA GLU A 56 -15.35 0.03 -12.75
C GLU A 56 -14.04 0.85 -12.81
N GLY A 57 -13.17 0.59 -13.79
CA GLY A 57 -11.88 1.27 -13.90
C GLY A 57 -10.91 0.91 -12.76
N ALA A 58 -11.17 -0.19 -12.06
CA ALA A 58 -10.35 -0.60 -10.93
C ALA A 58 -8.90 -0.83 -11.38
N SER A 59 -7.99 -0.08 -10.78
CA SER A 59 -6.54 -0.13 -11.01
C SER A 59 -5.84 -0.31 -9.67
N GLY A 60 -5.09 -1.40 -9.51
CA GLY A 60 -4.46 -1.79 -8.24
C GLY A 60 -3.10 -2.47 -8.42
N ALA A 61 -2.44 -2.84 -7.34
CA ALA A 61 -1.07 -3.36 -7.30
C ALA A 61 -0.92 -4.80 -7.88
N ASN A 62 -1.24 -4.98 -9.16
CA ASN A 62 -1.25 -6.30 -9.82
C ASN A 62 -0.05 -6.51 -10.76
N GLY A 63 0.96 -5.63 -10.68
CA GLY A 63 2.21 -5.73 -11.44
C GLY A 63 2.05 -5.72 -12.97
N GLY A 64 0.88 -5.33 -13.47
CA GLY A 64 0.48 -5.45 -14.87
C GLY A 64 0.18 -4.11 -15.53
N LYS A 65 -0.20 -4.13 -16.81
CA LYS A 65 -0.49 -2.91 -17.60
C LYS A 65 -1.67 -2.10 -17.06
N THR A 66 -2.64 -2.77 -16.43
CA THR A 66 -3.87 -2.18 -15.89
C THR A 66 -3.74 -1.81 -14.41
N GLY A 67 -2.59 -2.00 -13.80
CA GLY A 67 -2.41 -1.77 -12.37
C GLY A 67 -0.96 -1.94 -11.92
N GLY A 68 -0.38 -0.84 -11.44
CA GLY A 68 0.97 -0.78 -10.89
C GLY A 68 0.95 -0.41 -9.41
N GLY A 69 1.98 -0.84 -8.68
CA GLY A 69 2.16 -0.50 -7.27
C GLY A 69 3.62 -0.57 -6.86
N CYS A 70 3.97 0.18 -5.81
CA CYS A 70 5.19 -0.02 -5.04
C CYS A 70 5.01 -1.37 -4.33
N GLY A 71 5.45 -2.44 -4.96
CA GLY A 71 5.33 -3.76 -4.38
C GLY A 71 6.12 -3.86 -3.07
N CYS A 72 5.50 -4.40 -2.03
CA CYS A 72 6.15 -4.62 -0.73
C CYS A 72 6.92 -5.96 -0.67
N ASN A 73 7.22 -6.58 -1.81
CA ASN A 73 7.99 -7.84 -1.90
C ASN A 73 9.50 -7.59 -1.85
#